data_AF-A0A382LDL9-F1
#
_entry.id   AF-A0A382LDL9-F1
#
_cell.length_a   1.000
_cell.length_b   1.000
_cell.length_c   1.000
_cell.angle_alpha   90.00
_cell.angle_beta   90.00
_cell.angle_gamma   90.00
#
_symmetry.space_group_name_H-M   'P 1'
#
loop_
_entity.id
_entity.type
_entity.pdbx_description
1 polymer ?
#
loop_
_entity_poly.entity_id
_entity_poly.type
_entity_poly.pdbx_seq_one_letter_code
_entity_poly.pdbx_strand_id
1 'polypeptide(L)'
;VPVFLYFLFSDFSHGKLLALIVFIAASITDAYDGIIARKYNIESQFGVYFDPLADKLLVLSAFYGFMFLPVLTTTVKLWMIILISFRDILVTLMRMLMQYKGVT
;
A
#
# COMPACT_ATOMS: atom_id res chain seq x y z
N VAL A 1 -5.13 -4.12 5.32
CA VAL A 1 -5.52 -2.72 5.57
C VAL A 1 -6.34 -2.50 6.85
N PRO A 2 -7.51 -3.14 7.08
CA PRO A 2 -8.38 -2.78 8.21
C PRO A 2 -7.76 -3.06 9.58
N VAL A 3 -7.09 -4.21 9.71
CA VAL A 3 -6.38 -4.62 10.94
C VAL A 3 -5.26 -3.64 11.28
N PHE A 4 -4.52 -3.18 10.26
CA PHE A 4 -3.47 -2.17 10.43
C PHE A 4 -4.03 -0.85 10.99
N LEU A 5 -5.11 -0.32 10.38
CA LEU A 5 -5.75 0.92 10.83
C LEU A 5 -6.31 0.79 12.25
N TYR A 6 -6.89 -0.37 12.58
CA TYR A 6 -7.40 -0.64 13.92
C TYR A 6 -6.30 -0.52 14.98
N PHE A 7 -5.13 -1.15 14.77
CA PHE A 7 -4.01 -1.02 15.71
C PHE A 7 -3.40 0.38 15.72
N LEU A 8 -3.40 1.08 14.58
CA LEU A 8 -2.87 2.44 14.47
C LEU A 8 -3.67 3.46 15.31
N PHE A 9 -4.99 3.31 15.35
CA PHE A 9 -5.90 4.18 16.10
C PHE A 9 -6.28 3.66 17.49
N SER A 10 -5.89 2.44 17.84
CA SER A 10 -6.12 1.91 19.18
C SER A 10 -5.27 2.64 20.22
N ASP A 11 -5.87 2.96 21.38
CA ASP A 11 -5.20 3.61 22.52
C ASP A 11 -4.28 2.67 23.33
N PHE A 12 -3.86 1.53 22.76
CA PHE A 12 -2.94 0.62 23.44
C PHE A 12 -1.54 1.24 23.57
N SER A 13 -0.90 1.04 24.73
CA SER A 13 0.47 1.50 25.00
C SER A 13 1.49 1.05 23.93
N HIS A 14 1.28 -0.13 23.33
CA HIS A 14 2.10 -0.67 22.23
C HIS A 14 1.36 -0.73 20.88
N GLY A 15 0.22 -0.04 20.72
CA GLY A 15 -0.62 -0.12 19.52
C GLY A 15 0.11 0.26 18.23
N LYS A 16 0.96 1.28 18.28
CA LYS A 16 1.78 1.72 17.13
C LYS A 16 2.83 0.68 16.71
N LEU A 17 3.44 -0.01 17.69
CA LEU A 17 4.39 -1.09 17.42
C LEU A 17 3.68 -2.28 16.77
N LEU A 18 2.48 -2.64 17.28
CA LEU A 18 1.65 -3.68 16.68
C LEU A 18 1.20 -3.30 15.27
N ALA A 19 0.81 -2.04 15.03
CA ALA A 19 0.48 -1.54 13.70
C ALA A 19 1.67 -1.67 12.73
N LEU A 20 2.89 -1.36 13.18
CA LEU A 20 4.10 -1.55 12.38
C LEU A 20 4.33 -3.03 12.04
N ILE A 21 4.18 -3.93 13.02
CA ILE A 21 4.32 -5.38 12.80
C ILE A 21 3.28 -5.88 11.80
N VAL A 22 2.01 -5.47 11.95
CA VAL A 22 0.93 -5.83 11.01
C VAL A 22 1.20 -5.27 9.61
N PHE A 23 1.71 -4.04 9.51
CA PHE A 23 2.06 -3.42 8.25
C PHE A 23 3.16 -4.22 7.53
N ILE A 24 4.25 -4.53 8.23
CA ILE A 24 5.36 -5.33 7.68
C ILE A 24 4.87 -6.72 7.27
N ALA A 25 4.10 -7.38 8.13
CA ALA A 25 3.54 -8.70 7.82
C ALA A 25 2.65 -8.65 6.57
N ALA A 26 1.76 -7.66 6.45
CA ALA A 26 0.90 -7.48 5.29
C ALA A 26 1.70 -7.24 4.00
N SER A 27 2.72 -6.37 4.04
CA SER A 27 3.59 -6.13 2.87
C SER A 27 4.36 -7.39 2.44
N ILE A 28 4.79 -8.22 3.40
CA ILE A 28 5.46 -9.49 3.09
C ILE A 28 4.47 -10.49 2.47
N THR A 29 3.24 -10.56 3.00
CA THR A 29 2.20 -11.45 2.46
C THR A 29 1.85 -11.09 1.02
N ASP A 30 1.59 -9.81 0.72
CA ASP A 30 1.28 -9.36 -0.65
C ASP A 30 2.43 -9.67 -1.63
N ALA A 31 3.69 -9.52 -1.18
CA ALA A 31 4.85 -9.88 -1.98
C ALA A 31 4.95 -11.39 -2.22
N TYR A 32 4.59 -12.20 -1.22
CA TYR A 32 4.67 -13.66 -1.29
C TYR A 32 3.59 -14.24 -2.22
N ASP A 33 2.37 -13.70 -2.19
CA ASP A 33 1.27 -14.09 -3.09
C ASP A 33 1.65 -13.83 -4.55
N GLY A 34 2.29 -12.69 -4.83
CA GLY A 34 2.81 -12.38 -6.16
C GLY A 34 3.99 -13.25 -6.61
N ILE A 35 4.76 -13.86 -5.69
CA ILE A 35 5.82 -14.82 -6.00
C ILE A 35 5.23 -16.20 -6.29
N ILE A 36 4.27 -16.63 -5.48
CA ILE A 36 3.58 -17.91 -5.66
C ILE A 36 2.84 -17.92 -7.00
N ALA A 37 2.07 -16.86 -7.31
CA ALA A 37 1.31 -16.77 -8.56
C ALA A 37 2.22 -16.97 -9.80
N ARG A 38 3.38 -16.31 -9.79
CA ARG A 38 4.42 -16.42 -10.84
C ARG A 38 5.05 -17.82 -10.91
N LYS A 39 5.31 -18.44 -9.76
CA LYS A 39 5.96 -19.76 -9.69
C LYS A 39 5.06 -20.88 -10.24
N TYR A 40 3.75 -20.77 -10.06
CA TYR A 40 2.80 -21.79 -10.47
C TYR A 40 2.13 -21.50 -11.83
N ASN A 41 2.44 -20.37 -12.50
CA ASN A 41 1.73 -19.88 -13.70
C ASN A 41 0.21 -19.76 -13.49
N ILE A 42 -0.24 -19.55 -12.25
CA ILE A 42 -1.65 -19.35 -11.89
C ILE A 42 -1.88 -17.85 -11.73
N GLU A 43 -1.59 -17.11 -12.80
CA GLU A 43 -1.91 -15.68 -12.86
C GLU A 43 -3.35 -15.53 -13.32
N SER A 44 -4.27 -15.27 -12.39
CA SER A 44 -5.62 -14.86 -12.77
C SER A 44 -5.58 -13.41 -13.24
N GLN A 45 -6.34 -13.07 -14.30
CA GLN A 45 -6.46 -11.68 -14.76
C GLN A 45 -6.91 -10.75 -13.64
N PHE A 46 -7.70 -11.26 -12.69
CA PHE A 46 -8.17 -10.51 -11.52
C PHE A 46 -7.04 -10.19 -10.53
N GLY A 47 -6.21 -11.17 -10.18
CA GLY A 47 -5.10 -11.01 -9.23
C GLY A 47 -4.05 -10.00 -9.71
N VAL A 48 -3.75 -9.99 -11.01
CA VAL A 48 -2.79 -9.04 -11.61
C VAL A 48 -3.19 -7.57 -11.39
N TYR A 49 -4.49 -7.26 -11.32
CA TYR A 49 -4.97 -5.91 -11.01
C TYR A 49 -5.17 -5.69 -9.50
N PHE A 50 -5.51 -6.73 -8.75
CA PHE A 50 -5.78 -6.63 -7.31
C PHE A 50 -4.50 -6.52 -6.47
N ASP A 51 -3.43 -7.22 -6.82
CA ASP A 51 -2.17 -7.18 -6.04
C ASP A 51 -1.58 -5.75 -5.99
N PRO A 52 -1.44 -5.01 -7.12
CA PRO A 52 -0.95 -3.63 -7.08
C PRO A 52 -1.95 -2.67 -6.43
N LEU A 53 -3.24 -3.00 -6.43
CA LEU A 53 -4.28 -2.19 -5.79
C LEU A 53 -4.23 -2.35 -4.27
N ALA A 54 -4.04 -3.57 -3.76
CA ALA A 54 -3.89 -3.86 -2.34
C ALA A 54 -2.66 -3.16 -1.74
N ASP A 55 -1.51 -3.23 -2.41
CA ASP A 55 -0.28 -2.56 -2.00
C ASP A 55 -0.48 -1.04 -1.89
N LYS A 56 -1.10 -0.42 -2.91
CA LYS A 56 -1.42 1.01 -2.89
C LYS A 56 -2.40 1.39 -1.79
N LEU A 57 -3.45 0.59 -1.58
CA LEU A 57 -4.41 0.85 -0.50
C LEU A 57 -3.73 0.79 0.87
N LEU A 58 -2.83 -0.16 1.09
CA LEU A 58 -2.05 -0.27 2.33
C LEU A 58 -1.21 1.00 2.56
N VAL A 59 -0.43 1.41 1.57
CA VAL A 59 0.46 2.58 1.66
C VAL A 59 -0.33 3.89 1.82
N LEU A 60 -1.40 4.08 1.03
CA LEU A 60 -2.26 5.26 1.14
C LEU A 60 -2.95 5.31 2.51
N SER A 61 -3.46 4.18 2.99
CA SER A 61 -4.10 4.11 4.30
C SER A 61 -3.14 4.49 5.44
N ALA A 62 -1.86 4.13 5.33
CA ALA A 62 -0.84 4.53 6.30
C ALA A 62 -0.59 6.04 6.26
N PHE A 63 -0.44 6.64 5.08
CA PHE A 63 -0.26 8.09 4.95
C PHE A 63 -1.47 8.88 5.45
N TYR A 64 -2.68 8.47 5.11
CA TYR A 64 -3.90 9.07 5.64
C TYR A 64 -4.00 8.84 7.16
N GLY A 65 -3.64 7.66 7.66
CA GLY A 65 -3.59 7.38 9.09
C GLY A 65 -2.66 8.31 9.87
N PHE A 66 -1.49 8.64 9.30
CA PHE A 66 -0.55 9.58 9.90
C PHE A 66 -1.08 11.02 10.01
N MET A 67 -2.01 11.44 9.14
CA MET A 67 -2.66 12.75 9.26
C MET A 67 -3.50 12.85 10.54
N PHE A 68 -4.17 11.77 10.93
CA PHE A 68 -5.06 11.73 12.10
C PHE A 68 -4.31 11.46 13.42
N LEU A 69 -3.01 11.17 13.36
CA LEU A 69 -2.17 11.01 14.54
C LEU A 69 -1.75 12.39 15.08
N PRO A 70 -2.10 12.77 16.33
CA PRO A 70 -1.87 14.11 16.87
C PRO A 70 -0.41 14.59 16.81
N VAL A 71 0.54 13.65 16.87
CA VAL A 71 1.99 13.90 16.82
C VAL A 71 2.47 14.27 15.41
N LEU A 72 1.77 13.78 14.37
CA LEU A 72 2.16 13.89 12.97
C LEU A 72 1.28 14.86 12.17
N THR A 73 0.12 15.27 12.69
CA THR A 73 -0.82 16.18 12.03
C THR A 73 -0.17 17.51 11.60
N THR A 74 0.80 18.02 12.36
CA THR A 74 1.54 19.26 12.02
C THR A 74 2.53 19.07 10.87
N THR A 75 3.06 17.86 10.70
CA THR A 75 4.12 17.54 9.73
C THR A 75 3.53 17.02 8.42
N VAL A 76 2.54 16.13 8.50
CA VAL A 76 1.93 15.46 7.35
C VAL A 76 0.69 16.24 6.90
N LYS A 77 0.82 16.94 5.77
CA LYS A 77 -0.27 17.73 5.18
C LYS A 77 -0.92 17.02 4.01
N LEU A 78 -2.19 17.32 3.76
CA LEU A 78 -3.01 16.67 2.73
C LEU A 78 -2.41 16.82 1.31
N TRP A 79 -1.81 17.97 1.02
CA TRP A 79 -1.15 18.21 -0.26
C TRP A 79 0.04 17.26 -0.51
N MET A 80 0.75 16.82 0.54
CA MET A 80 1.85 15.87 0.41
C MET A 80 1.33 14.50 -0.01
N ILE A 81 0.25 14.05 0.64
CA ILE A 81 -0.40 12.77 0.32
C ILE A 81 -0.92 12.79 -1.11
N ILE A 82 -1.58 13.86 -1.53
CA ILE A 82 -2.06 14.02 -2.92
C ILE A 82 -0.90 13.97 -3.90
N LEU A 83 0.20 14.68 -3.63
CA LEU A 83 1.36 14.73 -4.52
C LEU A 83 2.02 13.35 -4.68
N ILE A 84 2.23 12.64 -3.56
CA ILE A 84 2.79 11.29 -3.56
C ILE A 84 1.86 10.32 -4.31
N SER A 85 0.56 10.35 -4.00
CA SER A 85 -0.45 9.49 -4.65
C SER A 85 -0.51 9.73 -6.15
N PHE A 86 -0.52 10.99 -6.56
CA PHE A 86 -0.56 11.38 -7.97
C PHE A 86 0.67 10.88 -8.73
N ARG A 87 1.86 11.10 -8.17
CA ARG A 87 3.11 10.60 -8.74
C ARG A 87 3.08 9.08 -8.90
N ASP A 88 2.59 8.37 -7.90
CA ASP A 88 2.58 6.91 -7.90
C ASP A 88 1.61 6.33 -8.94
N ILE A 89 0.41 6.92 -9.06
CA ILE A 89 -0.55 6.58 -10.13
C ILE A 89 0.07 6.88 -11.49
N LEU A 90 0.69 8.04 -11.69
CA LEU A 90 1.26 8.46 -12.96
C LEU A 90 2.38 7.51 -13.42
N VAL A 91 3.31 7.14 -12.52
CA VAL A 91 4.39 6.18 -12.82
C VAL A 91 3.83 4.80 -13.17
N THR A 92 2.82 4.35 -12.42
CA THR A 92 2.18 3.05 -12.68
C THR A 92 1.47 3.03 -14.04
N LEU A 93 0.77 4.11 -14.38
CA LEU A 93 0.04 4.24 -15.63
C LEU A 93 1.00 4.32 -16.82
N MET A 94 2.11 5.06 -16.69
CA MET A 94 3.17 5.07 -17.71
C MET A 94 3.78 3.69 -17.92
N ARG A 95 4.06 2.95 -16.83
CA ARG A 95 4.59 1.58 -16.92
C ARG A 95 3.63 0.65 -17.65
N MET A 96 2.34 0.74 -17.36
CA MET A 96 1.30 -0.04 -18.03
C MET A 96 1.19 0.30 -19.52
N LEU A 97 1.24 1.59 -19.89
CA LEU A 97 1.23 2.04 -21.28
C LEU A 97 2.47 1.55 -22.06
N MET A 98 3.65 1.51 -21.42
CA MET A 98 4.87 0.98 -22.03
C MET A 98 4.79 -0.53 -22.28
N GLN A 99 4.25 -1.30 -21.32
CA GLN A 99 4.02 -2.73 -21.50
C GLN A 99 3.02 -3.01 -22.63
N TYR A 100 1.95 -2.21 -22.73
CA TYR A 100 0.96 -2.37 -23.81
C TYR A 100 1.55 -2.09 -25.20
N LYS A 101 2.56 -1.21 -25.30
CA LYS A 101 3.28 -0.91 -26.55
C LYS A 101 4.42 -1.88 -26.87
N GLY A 102 4.65 -2.92 -26.05
CA GLY A 102 5.67 -3.94 -26.30
C GLY A 102 7.11 -3.43 -26.19
N VAL A 103 7.35 -2.35 -25.42
CA VAL A 103 8.70 -1.77 -25.25
C VAL A 103 9.47 -2.46 -24.09
N THR A 104 8.90 -3.48 -23.44
CA THR A 104 9.60 -4.40 -22.53
C THR A 104 8.76 -5.63 -22.25
#